data_AF-A0A1N6IER5-F1
#
_entry.id   AF-A0A1N6IER5-F1
#
_cell.length_a   1.000
_cell.length_b   1.000
_cell.length_c   1.000
_cell.angle_alpha   90.00
_cell.angle_beta   90.00
_cell.angle_gamma   90.00
#
_symmetry.space_group_name_H-M   'P 1'
#
loop_
_entity.id
_entity.type
_entity.pdbx_description
1 polymer ?
#
loop_
_entity_poly.entity_id
_entity_poly.type
_entity_poly.pdbx_seq_one_letter_code
_entity_poly.pdbx_strand_id
1 'polypeptide(L)' 'MATPMKPFPVVLDLTDDQAYYVLTAALEEFASSAEHEAEREEETARHNERPVDRRAADLRHLAGIAKQLREDVERQLDEG' A
#
# COMPACT_ATOMS: atom_id res chain seq x y z
N MET A 1 -3.91 24.81 -26.88
CA MET A 1 -4.11 24.39 -25.47
C MET A 1 -4.76 23.02 -25.48
N ALA A 2 -4.16 22.01 -24.84
CA ALA A 2 -4.74 20.67 -24.77
C ALA A 2 -5.73 20.61 -23.60
N THR A 3 -6.94 20.11 -23.86
CA THR A 3 -7.95 19.87 -22.81
C THR A 3 -7.43 18.79 -21.85
N PRO A 4 -7.46 19.00 -20.53
CA PRO A 4 -7.08 17.95 -19.59
C PRO A 4 -8.02 16.76 -19.78
N MET A 5 -7.47 15.59 -20.13
CA MET A 5 -8.27 14.37 -20.18
C MET A 5 -8.81 14.08 -18.79
N LYS A 6 -10.13 13.90 -18.70
CA LYS A 6 -10.77 13.43 -17.48
C LYS A 6 -10.24 12.01 -17.18
N PRO A 7 -9.79 11.72 -15.94
CA PRO A 7 -9.32 10.38 -15.61
C PRO A 7 -10.42 9.36 -15.87
N PHE A 8 -10.07 8.28 -16.56
CA PHE A 8 -10.97 7.15 -16.79
C PHE A 8 -10.93 6.25 -15.54
N PRO A 9 -12.08 5.92 -14.92
CA PRO A 9 -12.08 5.01 -13.78
C PRO A 9 -11.61 3.62 -14.22
N VAL A 10 -10.64 3.07 -13.51
CA VAL A 10 -10.20 1.69 -13.72
C VAL A 10 -11.14 0.79 -12.92
N VAL A 11 -11.81 -0.12 -13.62
CA VAL A 11 -12.62 -1.18 -13.00
C VAL A 11 -11.76 -2.45 -12.98
N LEU A 12 -11.51 -2.96 -11.78
CA LEU A 12 -10.87 -4.25 -11.56
C LEU A 12 -11.96 -5.27 -11.27
N ASP A 13 -12.02 -6.32 -12.09
CA ASP A 13 -12.84 -7.50 -11.79
C ASP A 13 -12.06 -8.40 -10.84
N LEU A 14 -12.46 -8.41 -9.57
CA LEU A 14 -11.80 -9.21 -8.54
C LEU A 14 -12.41 -10.61 -8.40
N THR A 15 -13.41 -10.96 -9.23
CA THR A 15 -13.87 -12.34 -9.39
C THR A 15 -12.95 -13.16 -10.32
N ASP A 16 -12.11 -12.48 -11.08
CA ASP A 16 -11.01 -13.10 -11.82
C ASP A 16 -9.86 -13.45 -10.86
N ASP A 17 -9.59 -14.75 -10.69
CA ASP A 17 -8.56 -15.28 -9.80
C ASP A 17 -7.17 -14.66 -10.04
N GLN A 18 -6.83 -14.31 -11.30
CA GLN A 18 -5.53 -13.74 -11.64
C GLN A 18 -5.46 -12.28 -11.22
N ALA A 19 -6.50 -11.50 -11.49
CA ALA A 19 -6.56 -10.09 -11.09
C ALA A 19 -6.55 -9.96 -9.56
N TYR A 20 -7.33 -10.80 -8.87
CA TYR A 20 -7.33 -10.91 -7.42
C TYR A 20 -5.94 -11.25 -6.88
N TYR A 21 -5.31 -12.31 -7.41
CA TYR A 21 -3.99 -12.74 -6.97
C TYR A 21 -2.94 -11.64 -7.16
N VAL A 22 -2.90 -11.01 -8.33
CA VAL A 22 -1.93 -9.94 -8.62
C VAL A 22 -2.12 -8.76 -7.68
N LEU A 23 -3.36 -8.33 -7.45
CA LEU A 23 -3.64 -7.19 -6.57
C LEU A 23 -3.27 -7.49 -5.11
N THR A 24 -3.72 -8.63 -4.58
CA THR A 24 -3.46 -9.00 -3.18
C THR A 24 -1.99 -9.25 -2.92
N ALA A 25 -1.27 -9.88 -3.84
CA ALA A 25 0.18 -10.05 -3.77
C ALA A 25 0.92 -8.70 -3.79
N ALA A 26 0.52 -7.78 -4.67
CA ALA A 26 1.14 -6.45 -4.76
C ALA A 26 0.90 -5.63 -3.49
N LEU A 27 -0.30 -5.69 -2.90
CA LEU A 27 -0.61 -5.02 -1.64
C LEU A 27 0.22 -5.57 -0.47
N GLU A 28 0.37 -6.90 -0.40
CA GLU A 28 1.16 -7.56 0.62
C GLU A 28 2.66 -7.21 0.48
N GLU A 29 3.20 -7.29 -0.73
CA GLU A 29 4.60 -6.95 -1.01
C GLU A 29 4.89 -5.48 -0.69
N PHE A 30 3.97 -4.59 -1.06
CA PHE A 30 4.10 -3.17 -0.75
C PHE A 30 4.07 -2.92 0.76
N ALA A 31 3.12 -3.51 1.49
CA ALA A 31 3.02 -3.35 2.93
C ALA A 31 4.29 -3.84 3.64
N SER A 32 4.78 -5.02 3.28
CA SER A 32 6.02 -5.58 3.82
C SER A 32 7.22 -4.69 3.53
N SER A 33 7.36 -4.21 2.29
CA SER A 33 8.45 -3.33 1.88
C SER A 33 8.42 -1.99 2.60
N ALA A 34 7.24 -1.39 2.74
CA ALA A 34 7.06 -0.12 3.43
C ALA A 34 7.35 -0.22 4.93
N GLU A 35 6.97 -1.31 5.59
CA GLU A 35 7.32 -1.57 6.99
C GLU A 35 8.84 -1.71 7.18
N HIS A 36 9.47 -2.50 6.32
CA HIS A 36 10.92 -2.71 6.36
C HIS A 36 11.69 -1.42 6.10
N GLU A 37 11.23 -0.57 5.17
CA GLU A 37 11.83 0.73 4.91
C GLU A 37 11.63 1.69 6.09
N ALA A 38 10.44 1.70 6.71
CA ALA A 38 10.18 2.49 7.91
C ALA A 38 11.10 2.09 9.07
N GLU A 39 11.32 0.78 9.28
CA GLU A 39 12.24 0.27 10.29
C GLU A 39 13.68 0.72 10.04
N ARG A 40 14.15 0.65 8.79
CA ARG A 40 15.49 1.13 8.42
C ARG A 40 15.68 2.63 8.64
N GLU A 41 14.67 3.43 8.29
CA GLU A 41 14.71 4.89 8.50
C GLU A 41 14.76 5.22 10.00
N GLU A 42 14.00 4.50 10.83
CA GLU A 42 14.06 4.68 12.28
C GLU A 42 15.38 4.23 12.90
N GLU A 43 15.92 3.09 12.47
CA GLU A 43 17.23 2.62 12.90
C GLU A 43 18.32 3.64 12.57
N THR A 44 18.27 4.19 11.36
CA THR A 44 19.19 5.23 10.89
C THR A 44 19.04 6.52 11.70
N ALA A 45 17.80 6.94 12.02
CA ALA A 45 17.55 8.11 12.84
C ALA A 45 18.09 7.92 14.28
N ARG A 46 17.85 6.76 14.88
CA ARG A 46 18.36 6.40 16.22
C ARG A 46 19.89 6.38 16.24
N HIS A 47 20.52 5.75 15.25
CA HIS A 47 21.98 5.66 15.15
C HIS A 47 22.62 7.06 15.02
N ASN A 48 21.95 7.99 14.35
CA ASN A 48 22.45 9.35 14.12
C ASN A 48 21.95 10.37 15.17
N GLU A 49 21.30 9.93 16.25
CA GLU A 49 20.69 10.78 17.29
C GLU A 49 19.77 11.88 16.71
N ARG A 50 19.10 11.57 15.59
CA ARG A 50 18.19 12.49 14.91
C ARG A 50 16.75 12.22 15.34
N PRO A 51 15.89 13.26 15.36
CA PRO A 51 14.46 13.06 15.58
C PRO A 51 13.86 12.13 14.53
N VAL A 52 12.84 11.36 14.94
CA VAL A 52 12.14 10.39 14.09
C VAL A 52 11.68 11.05 12.79
N ASP A 53 12.05 10.45 11.67
CA ASP A 53 11.77 10.99 10.34
C ASP A 53 10.27 10.88 10.02
N ARG A 54 9.68 11.95 9.50
CA ARG A 54 8.30 11.95 8.98
C ARG A 54 8.11 10.86 7.94
N ARG A 55 9.14 10.56 7.17
CA ARG A 55 9.14 9.49 6.16
C ARG A 55 8.79 8.12 6.75
N ALA A 56 9.36 7.76 7.91
CA ALA A 56 9.08 6.47 8.55
C ALA A 56 7.61 6.37 8.99
N ALA A 57 7.04 7.47 9.49
CA ALA A 57 5.63 7.54 9.86
C ALA A 57 4.71 7.42 8.63
N ASP A 58 5.04 8.11 7.54
CA ASP A 58 4.30 8.04 6.28
C ASP A 58 4.32 6.61 5.69
N LEU A 59 5.49 5.96 5.70
CA LEU A 59 5.64 4.57 5.25
C LEU A 59 4.80 3.59 6.07
N ARG A 60 4.79 3.72 7.40
CA ARG A 60 3.90 2.91 8.26
C ARG A 60 2.42 3.15 7.96
N HIS A 61 2.04 4.40 7.73
CA HIS A 61 0.67 4.72 7.39
C HIS A 61 0.26 4.07 6.06
N LEU A 62 1.12 4.15 5.04
CA LEU A 62 0.89 3.51 3.74
C LEU A 62 0.84 1.98 3.84
N ALA A 63 1.69 1.36 4.64
CA ALA A 63 1.62 -0.08 4.91
C ALA A 63 0.28 -0.47 5.55
N GLY A 64 -0.21 0.32 6.51
CA GLY A 64 -1.52 0.12 7.13
C GLY A 64 -2.67 0.24 6.13
N ILE A 65 -2.63 1.22 5.23
CA ILE A 65 -3.62 1.35 4.15
C ILE A 65 -3.60 0.13 3.24
N ALA A 66 -2.42 -0.35 2.84
CA ALA A 66 -2.32 -1.50 1.95
C ALA A 66 -2.87 -2.78 2.58
N LYS A 67 -2.59 -3.02 3.87
CA LYS A 67 -3.17 -4.12 4.65
C LYS A 67 -4.69 -4.01 4.71
N GLN A 68 -5.22 -2.83 5.03
CA GLN A 68 -6.66 -2.61 5.09
C GLN A 68 -7.33 -2.83 3.72
N LEU A 69 -6.74 -2.33 2.64
CA LEU A 69 -7.26 -2.53 1.29
C LEU A 69 -7.31 -4.01 0.92
N ARG A 70 -6.29 -4.78 1.30
CA ARG A 70 -6.28 -6.23 1.08
C ARG A 70 -7.41 -6.91 1.85
N GLU A 71 -7.57 -6.61 3.14
CA GLU A 71 -8.66 -7.15 3.96
C GLU A 71 -10.05 -6.75 3.43
N ASP A 72 -10.21 -5.53 2.92
CA ASP A 72 -11.45 -5.05 2.33
C ASP A 72 -11.79 -5.82 1.05
N VAL A 73 -10.78 -6.10 0.22
CA VAL A 73 -10.92 -6.92 -1.00
C VAL A 73 -11.30 -8.36 -0.65
N GLU A 74 -10.64 -8.98 0.34
CA GLU A 74 -10.95 -10.33 0.81
C GLU A 74 -12.40 -10.42 1.32
N ARG A 75 -12.84 -9.46 2.15
CA ARG A 75 -14.22 -9.42 2.67
C ARG A 75 -15.29 -9.25 1.60
N GLN A 76 -15.04 -8.42 0.58
CA GLN A 76 -16.00 -8.21 -0.50
C GLN A 76 -16.24 -9.47 -1.35
N LEU A 77 -15.28 -10.38 -1.41
CA LEU A 77 -15.42 -11.67 -2.08
C LEU A 77 -16.16 -12.69 -1.21
N ASP A 78 -15.97 -12.66 0.10
CA ASP A 78 -16.65 -13.57 1.05
C ASP A 78 -18.12 -13.19 1.28
N GLU A 79 -18.48 -11.91 1.17
CA GLU A 79 -19.85 -11.39 1.33
C GLU A 79 -20.67 -11.41 0.02
N GLY A 80 -20.06 -11.77 -1.11
CA GLY A 80 -20.63 -11.75 -2.47
C GLY A 80 -21.45 -12.97 -2.87
#